data_AF-A0AAJ7WS73-F1
#
_entry.id   AF-A0AAJ7WS73-F1
#
_cell.length_a   1.000
_cell.length_b   1.000
_cell.length_c   1.000
_cell.angle_alpha   90.00
_cell.angle_beta   90.00
_cell.angle_gamma   90.00
#
_symmetry.space_group_name_H-M   'P 1'
#
loop_
_entity.id
_entity.type
_entity.pdbx_description
1 polymer ?
#
loop_
_entity_poly.entity_id
_entity_poly.type
_entity_poly.pdbx_seq_one_letter_code
_entity_poly.pdbx_strand_id
1 'polypeptide(L)'
;MKVYLPLLLLLWQLILPCHSKVEKEQREFTDEQVKETCKFSLDEIHDCKYTGCLEVTARCGDKENATACEFKECISVKTKCEEPLNQYLTAEEICEGDAFDQVDLRCLINSRQSYDELTACKGKGYASARKQCFQSMYKKKIEAIAKKQLNLRSIPDRVLECALDDCYKKTEECLEPYHLQYAKNPASLREFQLEHCAYVAKDFPHYCETMQCTKEVDACGMQNRNLIEEDGTDVGLIAGVVCGLLVAIIAVACVVLFIKKRSQSRGSSPNGRGSPVQFSQVSTIANA
;
A
#
# COMPACT_ATOMS: atom_id res chain seq x y z
N MET A 1 12.68 -51.11 -0.64
CA MET A 1 12.20 -50.17 -1.68
C MET A 1 10.69 -50.32 -1.98
N LYS A 2 9.77 -50.28 -0.99
CA LYS A 2 8.32 -50.40 -1.27
C LYS A 2 7.42 -49.42 -0.51
N VAL A 3 7.99 -48.45 0.22
CA VAL A 3 7.21 -47.49 1.05
C VAL A 3 7.28 -46.05 0.52
N TYR A 4 8.17 -45.74 -0.43
CA TYR A 4 8.34 -44.38 -0.96
C TYR A 4 7.36 -44.01 -2.09
N LEU A 5 6.78 -45.00 -2.78
CA LEU A 5 5.86 -44.76 -3.88
C LEU A 5 4.55 -44.05 -3.47
N PRO A 6 3.88 -44.41 -2.35
CA PRO A 6 2.68 -43.69 -1.91
C PRO A 6 2.99 -42.29 -1.36
N LEU A 7 4.18 -42.07 -0.77
CA LEU A 7 4.59 -40.75 -0.29
C LEU A 7 4.93 -39.79 -1.45
N LEU A 8 5.57 -40.31 -2.50
CA LEU A 8 5.83 -39.61 -3.76
C LEU A 8 4.53 -39.22 -4.47
N LEU A 9 3.51 -40.09 -4.45
CA LEU A 9 2.18 -39.80 -5.01
C LEU A 9 1.42 -38.72 -4.23
N LEU A 10 1.53 -38.71 -2.90
CA LEU A 10 0.98 -37.65 -2.03
C LEU A 10 1.71 -36.30 -2.22
N LEU A 11 3.03 -36.32 -2.36
CA LEU A 11 3.85 -35.14 -2.72
C LEU A 11 3.50 -34.62 -4.12
N TRP A 12 3.21 -35.51 -5.08
CA TRP A 12 2.75 -35.15 -6.42
C TRP A 12 1.40 -34.43 -6.42
N GLN A 13 0.48 -34.80 -5.53
CA GLN A 13 -0.84 -34.14 -5.41
C GLN A 13 -0.80 -32.78 -4.67
N LEU A 14 0.27 -32.51 -3.92
CA LEU A 14 0.43 -31.27 -3.13
C LEU A 14 1.27 -30.21 -3.86
N ILE A 15 2.17 -30.61 -4.76
CA ILE A 15 3.08 -29.72 -5.48
C ILE A 15 2.56 -29.38 -6.89
N LEU A 16 1.86 -30.30 -7.53
CA LEU A 16 1.08 -30.03 -8.74
C LEU A 16 -0.38 -29.87 -8.30
N PRO A 17 -1.14 -28.88 -8.82
CA PRO A 17 -2.59 -29.00 -8.83
C PRO A 17 -2.95 -30.14 -9.78
N CYS A 18 -2.68 -31.38 -9.39
CA CYS A 18 -2.96 -32.55 -10.21
C CYS A 18 -4.43 -32.90 -9.98
N HIS A 19 -5.31 -32.23 -10.72
CA HIS A 19 -6.44 -32.85 -11.41
C HIS A 19 -6.56 -32.22 -12.80
N SER A 20 -5.76 -32.76 -13.71
CA SER A 20 -5.77 -32.59 -15.18
C SER A 20 -7.06 -33.11 -15.85
N LYS A 21 -8.20 -33.01 -15.17
CA LYS A 21 -9.54 -33.23 -15.71
C LYS A 21 -10.48 -32.04 -15.51
N VAL A 22 -10.15 -31.10 -14.62
CA VAL A 22 -10.93 -29.85 -14.46
C VAL A 22 -10.41 -28.76 -15.41
N GLU A 23 -9.15 -28.85 -15.86
CA GLU A 23 -8.53 -27.83 -16.72
C GLU A 23 -9.08 -27.73 -18.15
N LYS A 24 -9.79 -28.75 -18.64
CA LYS A 24 -10.35 -28.69 -20.01
C LYS A 24 -11.70 -27.96 -20.11
N GLU A 25 -12.36 -27.68 -18.99
CA GLU A 25 -13.68 -27.02 -18.99
C GLU A 25 -13.65 -25.57 -18.49
N GLN A 26 -12.47 -25.02 -18.15
CA GLN A 26 -12.36 -23.67 -17.59
C GLN A 26 -11.20 -22.82 -18.14
N ARG A 27 -10.50 -23.24 -19.21
CA ARG A 27 -9.68 -22.31 -19.99
C ARG A 27 -10.61 -21.50 -20.88
N GLU A 28 -11.04 -20.36 -20.38
CA GLU A 28 -11.80 -19.37 -21.17
C GLU A 28 -10.94 -18.78 -22.32
N PHE A 29 -9.61 -18.95 -22.24
CA PHE A 29 -8.64 -18.46 -23.21
C PHE A 29 -7.62 -19.54 -23.64
N THR A 30 -7.20 -19.53 -24.90
CA THR A 30 -6.12 -20.39 -25.41
C THR A 30 -4.75 -19.78 -25.08
N ASP A 31 -3.71 -20.62 -25.04
CA ASP A 31 -2.34 -20.15 -24.75
C ASP A 31 -1.85 -19.15 -25.80
N GLU A 32 -2.27 -19.30 -27.05
CA GLU A 32 -1.98 -18.35 -28.13
C GLU A 32 -2.57 -16.96 -27.86
N GLN A 33 -3.80 -16.88 -27.32
CA GLN A 33 -4.43 -15.61 -26.94
C GLN A 33 -3.66 -14.93 -25.81
N VAL A 34 -3.18 -15.71 -24.83
CA VAL A 34 -2.33 -15.21 -23.75
C VAL A 34 -1.00 -14.71 -24.31
N LYS A 35 -0.36 -15.48 -25.20
CA LYS A 35 0.91 -15.11 -25.82
C LYS A 35 0.80 -13.83 -26.66
N GLU A 36 -0.29 -13.67 -27.39
CA GLU A 36 -0.54 -12.46 -28.17
C GLU A 36 -0.73 -11.23 -27.29
N THR A 37 -1.47 -11.36 -26.18
CA THR A 37 -1.85 -10.24 -25.31
C THR A 37 -0.77 -9.92 -24.27
N CYS A 38 -0.31 -10.93 -23.55
CA CYS A 38 0.55 -10.83 -22.38
C CYS A 38 2.04 -11.08 -22.67
N LYS A 39 2.39 -11.46 -23.91
CA LYS A 39 3.77 -11.69 -24.36
C LYS A 39 4.52 -12.82 -23.64
N PHE A 40 3.79 -13.71 -22.96
CA PHE A 40 4.28 -14.97 -22.40
C PHE A 40 3.26 -16.10 -22.66
N SER A 41 3.68 -17.34 -22.50
CA SER A 41 2.82 -18.53 -22.57
C SER A 41 2.64 -19.12 -21.17
N LEU A 42 1.40 -19.45 -20.81
CA LEU A 42 1.10 -20.16 -19.56
C LEU A 42 1.62 -21.59 -19.62
N ASP A 43 1.56 -22.22 -20.79
CA ASP A 43 2.10 -23.56 -21.00
C ASP A 43 3.64 -23.56 -20.87
N GLU A 44 4.35 -22.57 -21.43
CA GLU A 44 5.81 -22.42 -21.24
C GLU A 44 6.18 -22.21 -19.76
N ILE A 45 5.39 -21.43 -19.01
CA ILE A 45 5.57 -21.22 -17.57
C ILE A 45 5.32 -22.53 -16.80
N HIS A 46 4.26 -23.26 -17.14
CA HIS A 46 3.95 -24.56 -16.53
C HIS A 46 5.07 -25.57 -16.77
N ASP A 47 5.54 -25.68 -18.01
CA ASP A 47 6.59 -26.62 -18.41
C ASP A 47 7.95 -26.26 -17.78
N CYS A 48 8.25 -24.96 -17.64
CA CYS A 48 9.41 -24.47 -16.90
C CYS A 48 9.38 -24.95 -15.45
N LYS A 49 8.24 -24.76 -14.75
CA LYS A 49 8.07 -25.18 -13.36
C LYS A 49 8.20 -26.69 -13.22
N TYR A 50 7.49 -27.43 -14.07
CA TYR A 50 7.46 -28.89 -14.03
C TYR A 50 8.85 -29.47 -14.26
N THR A 51 9.51 -29.09 -15.35
CA THR A 51 10.83 -29.60 -15.71
C THR A 51 11.89 -29.21 -14.69
N GLY A 52 11.90 -27.95 -14.26
CA GLY A 52 12.87 -27.48 -13.27
C GLY A 52 12.71 -28.17 -11.91
N CYS A 53 11.47 -28.45 -11.46
CA CYS A 53 11.23 -29.21 -10.23
C CYS A 53 11.67 -30.68 -10.34
N LEU A 54 11.50 -31.30 -11.51
CA LEU A 54 12.01 -32.66 -11.76
C LEU A 54 13.54 -32.72 -11.69
N GLU A 55 14.23 -31.73 -12.27
CA GLU A 55 15.68 -31.64 -12.17
C GLU A 55 16.16 -31.43 -10.73
N VAL A 56 15.45 -30.59 -9.97
CA VAL A 56 15.71 -30.39 -8.54
C VAL A 56 15.59 -31.70 -7.77
N THR A 57 14.53 -32.47 -8.02
CA THR A 57 14.31 -33.78 -7.38
C THR A 57 15.49 -34.72 -7.63
N ALA A 58 15.96 -34.78 -8.89
CA ALA A 58 17.14 -35.59 -9.23
C ALA A 58 18.42 -35.12 -8.51
N ARG A 59 18.63 -33.80 -8.34
CA ARG A 59 19.81 -33.24 -7.66
C ARG A 59 19.76 -33.36 -6.13
N CYS A 60 18.57 -33.36 -5.54
CA CYS A 60 18.39 -33.40 -4.09
C CYS A 60 18.32 -34.82 -3.52
N GLY A 61 18.07 -35.84 -4.36
CA GLY A 61 17.84 -37.23 -3.94
C GLY A 61 18.95 -37.85 -3.07
N ASP A 62 20.20 -37.43 -3.25
CA ASP A 62 21.36 -37.96 -2.52
C ASP A 62 21.76 -37.12 -1.29
N LYS A 63 21.01 -36.06 -0.95
CA LYS A 63 21.32 -35.19 0.20
C LYS A 63 20.70 -35.73 1.50
N GLU A 64 21.40 -35.50 2.61
CA GLU A 64 20.98 -35.90 3.97
C GLU A 64 19.57 -35.40 4.34
N ASN A 65 19.15 -34.26 3.80
CA ASN A 65 17.79 -33.74 3.92
C ASN A 65 17.18 -33.47 2.54
N ALA A 66 17.02 -34.54 1.75
CA ALA A 66 16.51 -34.51 0.38
C ALA A 66 15.22 -33.68 0.25
N THR A 67 14.24 -33.89 1.13
CA THR A 67 12.96 -33.18 1.00
C THR A 67 13.04 -31.69 1.30
N ALA A 68 13.85 -31.27 2.27
CA ALA A 68 14.03 -29.83 2.53
C ALA A 68 14.78 -29.15 1.38
N CYS A 69 15.74 -29.85 0.76
CA CYS A 69 16.39 -29.41 -0.47
C CYS A 69 15.38 -29.26 -1.61
N GLU A 70 14.57 -30.29 -1.85
CA GLU A 70 13.57 -30.31 -2.92
C GLU A 70 12.60 -29.13 -2.78
N PHE A 71 11.98 -28.95 -1.61
CA PHE A 71 11.02 -27.86 -1.43
C PHE A 71 11.64 -26.49 -1.65
N LYS A 72 12.82 -26.23 -1.10
CA LYS A 72 13.48 -24.93 -1.20
C LYS A 72 13.84 -24.61 -2.66
N GLU A 73 14.42 -25.57 -3.36
CA GLU A 73 14.90 -25.40 -4.73
C GLU A 73 13.74 -25.37 -5.73
N CYS A 74 12.70 -26.20 -5.55
CA CYS A 74 11.49 -26.17 -6.38
C CYS A 74 10.74 -24.83 -6.26
N ILE A 75 10.65 -24.25 -5.06
CA ILE A 75 10.06 -22.92 -4.88
C ILE A 75 10.91 -21.86 -5.58
N SER A 76 12.25 -21.93 -5.49
CA SER A 76 13.11 -21.01 -6.24
C SER A 76 12.93 -21.13 -7.76
N VAL A 77 12.74 -22.35 -8.28
CA VAL A 77 12.42 -22.57 -9.69
C VAL A 77 11.07 -21.95 -10.04
N LYS A 78 10.05 -22.16 -9.20
CA LYS A 78 8.72 -21.57 -9.37
C LYS A 78 8.80 -20.05 -9.49
N THR A 79 9.42 -19.36 -8.52
CA THR A 79 9.56 -17.90 -8.53
C THR A 79 10.22 -17.41 -9.82
N LYS A 80 11.26 -18.10 -10.29
CA LYS A 80 11.93 -17.75 -11.54
C LYS A 80 11.05 -17.96 -12.77
N CYS A 81 10.35 -19.09 -12.86
CA CYS A 81 9.47 -19.39 -13.98
C CYS A 81 8.24 -18.47 -14.03
N GLU A 82 7.78 -17.97 -12.88
CA GLU A 82 6.64 -17.06 -12.76
C GLU A 82 7.00 -15.58 -12.90
N GLU A 83 8.29 -15.22 -13.06
CA GLU A 83 8.76 -13.84 -13.27
C GLU A 83 7.99 -13.08 -14.38
N PRO A 84 7.61 -13.68 -15.53
CA PRO A 84 6.79 -12.98 -16.53
C PRO A 84 5.42 -12.52 -16.01
N LEU A 85 4.82 -13.25 -15.06
CA LEU A 85 3.53 -12.89 -14.45
C LEU A 85 3.64 -11.64 -13.57
N ASN A 86 4.84 -11.32 -13.09
CA ASN A 86 5.06 -10.18 -12.20
C ASN A 86 5.09 -8.84 -12.93
N GLN A 87 5.22 -8.83 -14.27
CA GLN A 87 5.34 -7.59 -15.05
C GLN A 87 4.11 -6.68 -14.94
N TYR A 88 2.95 -7.26 -14.63
CA TYR A 88 1.66 -6.58 -14.56
C TYR A 88 1.14 -6.40 -13.12
N LEU A 89 1.93 -6.82 -12.13
CA LEU A 89 1.57 -6.75 -10.72
C LEU A 89 2.19 -5.53 -10.04
N THR A 90 1.51 -5.03 -9.01
CA THR A 90 2.06 -4.02 -8.10
C THR A 90 3.20 -4.60 -7.26
N ALA A 91 4.06 -3.74 -6.71
CA ALA A 91 5.15 -4.18 -5.85
C ALA A 91 4.64 -4.93 -4.61
N GLU A 92 3.48 -4.52 -4.08
CA GLU A 92 2.80 -5.17 -2.96
C GLU A 92 2.29 -6.58 -3.31
N GLU A 93 1.73 -6.76 -4.50
CA GLU A 93 1.26 -8.07 -5.00
C GLU A 93 2.43 -9.03 -5.27
N ILE A 94 3.53 -8.53 -5.84
CA ILE A 94 4.76 -9.32 -6.02
C ILE A 94 5.30 -9.75 -4.65
N CYS A 95 5.39 -8.82 -3.70
CA CYS A 95 5.80 -9.11 -2.33
C CYS A 95 4.92 -10.19 -1.69
N GLU A 96 3.60 -10.09 -1.85
CA GLU A 96 2.67 -11.06 -1.27
C GLU A 96 2.86 -12.45 -1.86
N GLY A 97 3.00 -12.57 -3.19
CA GLY A 97 3.28 -13.83 -3.85
C GLY A 97 4.56 -14.50 -3.33
N ASP A 98 5.66 -13.75 -3.29
CA ASP A 98 6.95 -14.24 -2.78
C ASP A 98 6.87 -14.62 -1.30
N ALA A 99 6.16 -13.83 -0.49
CA ALA A 99 5.98 -14.11 0.93
C ALA A 99 5.10 -15.34 1.16
N PHE A 100 4.07 -15.58 0.34
CA PHE A 100 3.25 -16.79 0.39
C PHE A 100 4.06 -18.03 0.05
N ASP A 101 4.97 -17.95 -0.92
CA ASP A 101 5.89 -19.04 -1.26
C ASP A 101 6.83 -19.38 -0.09
N GLN A 102 7.31 -18.36 0.64
CA GLN A 102 8.10 -18.58 1.85
C GLN A 102 7.29 -19.18 3.00
N VAL A 103 6.02 -18.77 3.16
CA VAL A 103 5.09 -19.37 4.11
C VAL A 103 4.86 -20.84 3.77
N ASP A 104 4.62 -21.14 2.49
CA ASP A 104 4.44 -22.50 2.00
C ASP A 104 5.63 -23.38 2.29
N LEU A 105 6.85 -22.92 1.97
CA LEU A 105 8.08 -23.63 2.28
C LEU A 105 8.17 -23.96 3.77
N ARG A 106 7.99 -22.94 4.62
CA ARG A 106 8.12 -23.07 6.07
C ARG A 106 7.08 -24.03 6.65
N CYS A 107 5.84 -23.93 6.22
CA CYS A 107 4.76 -24.78 6.69
C CYS A 107 4.86 -26.21 6.16
N LEU A 108 5.32 -26.42 4.92
CA LEU A 108 5.61 -27.75 4.40
C LEU A 108 6.75 -28.43 5.15
N ILE A 109 7.81 -27.70 5.52
CA ILE A 109 8.90 -28.27 6.31
C ILE A 109 8.41 -28.68 7.71
N ASN A 110 7.63 -27.82 8.37
CA ASN A 110 7.29 -27.98 9.78
C ASN A 110 6.02 -28.80 10.05
N SER A 111 5.07 -28.83 9.12
CA SER A 111 3.70 -29.31 9.37
C SER A 111 3.15 -30.25 8.29
N ARG A 112 3.97 -30.73 7.34
CA ARG A 112 3.54 -31.67 6.28
C ARG A 112 2.92 -32.98 6.78
N GLN A 113 3.07 -33.32 8.06
CA GLN A 113 2.57 -34.57 8.61
C GLN A 113 1.05 -34.56 8.83
N SER A 114 0.44 -33.37 8.90
CA SER A 114 -1.01 -33.20 9.10
C SER A 114 -1.54 -32.12 8.15
N TYR A 115 -2.57 -32.46 7.37
CA TYR A 115 -3.21 -31.52 6.46
C TYR A 115 -3.82 -30.32 7.22
N ASP A 116 -4.41 -30.56 8.38
CA ASP A 116 -5.03 -29.52 9.20
C ASP A 116 -3.97 -28.58 9.80
N GLU A 117 -2.87 -29.12 10.30
CA GLU A 117 -1.76 -28.30 10.83
C GLU A 117 -1.06 -27.51 9.72
N LEU A 118 -0.87 -28.12 8.54
CA LEU A 118 -0.33 -27.44 7.36
C LEU A 118 -1.24 -26.29 6.93
N THR A 119 -2.55 -26.54 6.86
CA THR A 119 -3.55 -25.53 6.48
C THR A 119 -3.59 -24.38 7.48
N ALA A 120 -3.60 -24.67 8.77
CA ALA A 120 -3.61 -23.66 9.82
C ALA A 120 -2.31 -22.82 9.80
N CYS A 121 -1.15 -23.47 9.62
CA CYS A 121 0.14 -22.80 9.48
C CYS A 121 0.12 -21.83 8.29
N LYS A 122 -0.33 -22.30 7.12
CA LYS A 122 -0.42 -21.51 5.89
C LYS A 122 -1.38 -20.34 6.04
N GLY A 123 -2.61 -20.57 6.51
CA GLY A 123 -3.62 -19.52 6.68
C GLY A 123 -3.15 -18.36 7.57
N LYS A 124 -2.53 -18.69 8.72
CA LYS A 124 -1.92 -17.69 9.60
C LYS A 124 -0.73 -16.98 8.95
N GLY A 125 0.12 -17.74 8.25
CA GLY A 125 1.28 -17.19 7.54
C GLY A 125 0.89 -16.21 6.43
N TYR A 126 -0.14 -16.52 5.64
CA TYR A 126 -0.64 -15.66 4.57
C TYR A 126 -1.19 -14.35 5.10
N ALA A 127 -1.98 -14.37 6.18
CA ALA A 127 -2.47 -13.15 6.82
C ALA A 127 -1.31 -12.22 7.24
N SER A 128 -0.29 -12.78 7.89
CA SER A 128 0.89 -12.03 8.32
C SER A 128 1.72 -11.50 7.13
N ALA A 129 1.85 -12.29 6.06
CA ALA A 129 2.57 -11.90 4.85
C ALA A 129 1.88 -10.72 4.16
N ARG A 130 0.55 -10.79 3.99
CA ARG A 130 -0.24 -9.70 3.41
C ARG A 130 -0.10 -8.42 4.21
N LYS A 131 -0.23 -8.49 5.54
CA LYS A 131 -0.01 -7.34 6.44
C LYS A 131 1.32 -6.65 6.17
N GLN A 132 2.40 -7.43 6.08
CA GLN A 132 3.74 -6.90 5.84
C GLN A 132 3.86 -6.23 4.46
N CYS A 133 3.40 -6.90 3.40
CA CYS A 133 3.54 -6.42 2.02
C CYS A 133 2.67 -5.20 1.73
N PHE A 134 1.46 -5.15 2.28
CA PHE A 134 0.52 -4.06 2.05
C PHE A 134 0.63 -2.92 3.06
N GLN A 135 1.61 -2.98 3.98
CA GLN A 135 1.62 -2.11 5.15
C GLN A 135 1.63 -0.61 4.81
N SER A 136 2.48 -0.26 3.86
CA SER A 136 2.68 1.11 3.37
C SER A 136 1.43 1.63 2.65
N MET A 137 0.80 0.78 1.84
CA MET A 137 -0.39 1.15 1.08
C MET A 137 -1.59 1.39 2.01
N TYR A 138 -1.81 0.52 3.00
CA TYR A 138 -2.87 0.76 3.99
C TYR A 138 -2.59 2.00 4.85
N LYS A 139 -1.33 2.28 5.23
CA LYS A 139 -0.99 3.54 5.93
C LYS A 139 -1.42 4.76 5.13
N LYS A 140 -1.09 4.82 3.84
CA LYS A 140 -1.51 5.92 2.96
C LYS A 140 -3.03 6.01 2.84
N LYS A 141 -3.72 4.88 2.74
CA LYS A 141 -5.19 4.81 2.64
C LYS A 141 -5.87 5.30 3.91
N ILE A 142 -5.42 4.83 5.07
CA ILE A 142 -5.89 5.24 6.39
C ILE A 142 -5.65 6.74 6.59
N GLU A 143 -4.47 7.25 6.23
CA GLU A 143 -4.17 8.67 6.30
C GLU A 143 -5.12 9.51 5.43
N ALA A 144 -5.39 9.09 4.19
CA ALA A 144 -6.33 9.78 3.31
C ALA A 144 -7.77 9.77 3.86
N ILE A 145 -8.22 8.64 4.40
CA ILE A 145 -9.53 8.50 5.07
C ILE A 145 -9.60 9.43 6.27
N ALA A 146 -8.58 9.44 7.13
CA ALA A 146 -8.51 10.26 8.33
C ALA A 146 -8.50 11.76 8.02
N LYS A 147 -7.71 12.21 7.03
CA LYS A 147 -7.73 13.61 6.56
C LYS A 147 -9.13 14.04 6.11
N LYS A 148 -9.84 13.16 5.40
CA LYS A 148 -11.20 13.43 4.91
C LYS A 148 -12.24 13.43 6.04
N GLN A 149 -12.18 12.48 6.97
CA GLN A 149 -13.17 12.34 8.05
C GLN A 149 -12.98 13.37 9.16
N LEU A 150 -11.74 13.62 9.57
CA LEU A 150 -11.40 14.54 10.66
C LEU A 150 -11.25 15.99 10.17
N ASN A 151 -11.26 16.20 8.85
CA ASN A 151 -11.08 17.51 8.21
C ASN A 151 -9.78 18.22 8.64
N LEU A 152 -8.67 17.47 8.67
CA LEU A 152 -7.35 17.97 9.06
C LEU A 152 -6.38 17.95 7.87
N ARG A 153 -5.42 18.88 7.86
CA ARG A 153 -4.33 18.91 6.86
C ARG A 153 -3.27 17.83 7.13
N SER A 154 -3.01 17.59 8.42
CA SER A 154 -2.10 16.57 8.95
C SER A 154 -2.86 15.70 9.96
N ILE A 155 -2.46 14.44 10.07
CA ILE A 155 -3.00 13.52 11.07
C ILE A 155 -1.87 13.20 12.04
N PRO A 156 -2.06 13.35 13.36
CA PRO A 156 -1.05 12.96 14.32
C PRO A 156 -0.67 11.49 14.16
N ASP A 157 0.64 11.18 14.20
CA ASP A 157 1.15 9.82 14.02
C ASP A 157 0.47 8.82 14.96
N ARG A 158 0.17 9.22 16.20
CA ARG A 158 -0.51 8.38 17.19
C ARG A 158 -1.94 7.97 16.79
N VAL A 159 -2.65 8.82 16.05
CA VAL A 159 -3.98 8.49 15.49
C VAL A 159 -3.83 7.50 14.35
N LEU A 160 -2.82 7.70 13.50
CA LEU A 160 -2.52 6.77 12.40
C LEU A 160 -2.08 5.40 12.91
N GLU A 161 -1.22 5.35 13.92
CA GLU A 161 -0.75 4.11 14.55
C GLU A 161 -1.90 3.33 15.20
N CYS A 162 -2.74 4.01 15.99
CA CYS A 162 -3.95 3.41 16.56
C CYS A 162 -4.86 2.82 15.48
N ALA A 163 -5.15 3.61 14.44
CA ALA A 163 -6.05 3.18 13.37
C ALA A 163 -5.45 2.05 12.52
N LEU A 164 -4.12 2.07 12.33
CA LEU A 164 -3.38 1.02 11.63
C LEU A 164 -3.45 -0.30 12.38
N ASP A 165 -3.08 -0.32 13.66
CA ASP A 165 -3.01 -1.56 14.44
C ASP A 165 -4.39 -2.22 14.58
N ASP A 166 -5.43 -1.41 14.89
CA ASP A 166 -6.79 -1.92 14.99
C ASP A 166 -7.34 -2.35 13.62
N CYS A 167 -7.05 -1.60 12.55
CA CYS A 167 -7.52 -2.00 11.22
C CYS A 167 -6.86 -3.30 10.76
N TYR A 168 -5.54 -3.46 10.97
CA TYR A 168 -4.85 -4.71 10.62
C TYR A 168 -5.46 -5.89 11.34
N LYS A 169 -5.64 -5.77 12.66
CA LYS A 169 -6.14 -6.88 13.45
C LYS A 169 -7.51 -7.35 12.94
N LYS A 170 -8.45 -6.42 12.75
CA LYS A 170 -9.77 -6.76 12.24
C LYS A 170 -9.73 -7.26 10.79
N THR A 171 -8.84 -6.71 9.97
CA THR A 171 -8.70 -7.11 8.56
C THR A 171 -8.19 -8.55 8.50
N GLU A 172 -7.18 -8.89 9.31
CA GLU A 172 -6.69 -10.26 9.45
C GLU A 172 -7.80 -11.21 9.93
N GLU A 173 -8.57 -10.84 10.95
CA GLU A 173 -9.73 -11.63 11.44
C GLU A 173 -10.80 -11.83 10.34
N CYS A 174 -11.03 -10.83 9.49
CA CYS A 174 -11.99 -10.91 8.38
C CYS A 174 -11.49 -11.74 7.20
N LEU A 175 -10.18 -11.67 6.90
CA LEU A 175 -9.53 -12.41 5.81
C LEU A 175 -9.19 -13.85 6.19
N GLU A 176 -9.13 -14.19 7.48
CA GLU A 176 -8.74 -15.52 7.96
C GLU A 176 -9.53 -16.66 7.29
N PRO A 177 -10.88 -16.61 7.17
CA PRO A 177 -11.62 -17.68 6.48
C PRO A 177 -11.22 -17.83 5.01
N TYR A 178 -10.95 -16.72 4.32
CA TYR A 178 -10.50 -16.73 2.92
C TYR A 178 -9.10 -17.33 2.82
N HIS A 179 -8.14 -16.89 3.65
CA HIS A 179 -6.78 -17.44 3.65
C HIS A 179 -6.73 -18.92 4.05
N LEU A 180 -7.64 -19.39 4.92
CA LEU A 180 -7.78 -20.81 5.22
C LEU A 180 -8.28 -21.62 4.03
N GLN A 181 -9.26 -21.11 3.27
CA GLN A 181 -9.70 -21.77 2.04
C GLN A 181 -8.61 -21.74 0.97
N TYR A 182 -7.89 -20.63 0.86
CA TYR A 182 -6.73 -20.50 -0.02
C TYR A 182 -5.64 -21.49 0.33
N ALA A 183 -5.33 -21.64 1.62
CA ALA A 183 -4.37 -22.64 2.11
C ALA A 183 -4.76 -24.09 1.79
N LYS A 184 -6.07 -24.38 1.76
CA LYS A 184 -6.59 -25.71 1.40
C LYS A 184 -6.43 -26.01 -0.08
N ASN A 185 -6.74 -25.04 -0.94
CA ASN A 185 -6.68 -25.19 -2.39
C ASN A 185 -6.50 -23.83 -3.10
N PRO A 186 -5.25 -23.38 -3.32
CA PRO A 186 -4.97 -22.10 -3.99
C PRO A 186 -5.55 -22.01 -5.40
N ALA A 187 -5.54 -23.13 -6.14
CA ALA A 187 -6.01 -23.19 -7.53
C ALA A 187 -7.53 -22.99 -7.65
N SER A 188 -8.30 -23.28 -6.60
CA SER A 188 -9.75 -23.05 -6.62
C SER A 188 -10.16 -21.59 -6.43
N LEU A 189 -9.28 -20.78 -5.85
CA LEU A 189 -9.56 -19.38 -5.52
C LEU A 189 -8.84 -18.38 -6.41
N ARG A 190 -8.04 -18.86 -7.36
CA ARG A 190 -7.37 -18.03 -8.36
C ARG A 190 -7.77 -18.42 -9.76
N GLU A 191 -7.85 -17.44 -10.63
CA GLU A 191 -7.99 -17.61 -12.06
C GLU A 191 -7.04 -16.71 -12.80
N PHE A 192 -6.59 -17.17 -13.96
CA PHE A 192 -5.88 -16.29 -14.87
C PHE A 192 -6.88 -15.35 -15.53
N GLN A 193 -6.67 -14.04 -15.38
CA GLN A 193 -7.46 -13.02 -16.06
C GLN A 193 -6.61 -12.39 -17.16
N LEU A 194 -7.05 -12.52 -18.41
CA LEU A 194 -6.31 -12.03 -19.59
C LEU A 194 -6.13 -10.51 -19.56
N GLU A 195 -7.11 -9.77 -19.04
CA GLU A 195 -7.04 -8.31 -18.88
C GLU A 195 -5.89 -7.85 -17.99
N HIS A 196 -5.58 -8.63 -16.94
CA HIS A 196 -4.52 -8.32 -15.99
C HIS A 196 -3.22 -9.07 -16.28
N CYS A 197 -3.23 -9.99 -17.25
CA CYS A 197 -2.11 -10.88 -17.54
C CYS A 197 -1.54 -11.56 -16.28
N ALA A 198 -2.41 -11.91 -15.34
CA ALA A 198 -2.03 -12.40 -14.02
C ALA A 198 -3.08 -13.35 -13.44
N TYR A 199 -2.66 -14.15 -12.45
CA TYR A 199 -3.57 -14.96 -11.64
C TYR A 199 -4.19 -14.12 -10.53
N VAL A 200 -5.45 -13.74 -10.70
CA VAL A 200 -6.24 -12.91 -9.79
C VAL A 200 -7.10 -13.81 -8.89
N ALA A 201 -7.40 -13.33 -7.69
CA ALA A 201 -8.30 -14.00 -6.77
C ALA A 201 -9.78 -13.82 -7.18
N LYS A 202 -10.55 -14.92 -7.27
CA LYS A 202 -11.95 -14.92 -7.75
C LYS A 202 -12.90 -14.17 -6.82
N ASP A 203 -12.82 -14.47 -5.53
CA ASP A 203 -13.76 -14.00 -4.51
C ASP A 203 -13.02 -13.31 -3.36
N PHE A 204 -11.99 -12.52 -3.69
CA PHE A 204 -11.23 -11.83 -2.66
C PHE A 204 -12.14 -10.83 -1.92
N PRO A 205 -12.27 -10.92 -0.59
CA PRO A 205 -13.20 -10.11 0.17
C PRO A 205 -12.66 -8.68 0.39
N HIS A 206 -12.59 -7.86 -0.66
CA HIS A 206 -12.10 -6.48 -0.62
C HIS A 206 -12.79 -5.58 0.42
N TYR A 207 -14.01 -5.93 0.83
CA TYR A 207 -14.75 -5.22 1.87
C TYR A 207 -14.06 -5.31 3.25
N CYS A 208 -13.33 -6.40 3.52
CA CYS A 208 -12.60 -6.59 4.77
C CYS A 208 -11.57 -5.48 5.00
N GLU A 209 -10.87 -5.04 3.94
CA GLU A 209 -9.78 -4.06 4.05
C GLU A 209 -10.28 -2.61 4.11
N THR A 210 -11.44 -2.31 3.52
CA THR A 210 -11.89 -0.94 3.35
C THR A 210 -12.85 -0.50 4.45
N MET A 211 -13.87 -1.31 4.76
CA MET A 211 -14.94 -0.90 5.68
C MET A 211 -14.49 -0.88 7.14
N GLN A 212 -13.51 -1.71 7.49
CA GLN A 212 -12.99 -1.81 8.84
C GLN A 212 -12.11 -0.59 9.14
N CYS A 213 -11.06 -0.33 8.35
CA CYS A 213 -10.18 0.83 8.52
C CYS A 213 -10.90 2.17 8.75
N THR A 214 -12.02 2.42 8.09
CA THR A 214 -12.82 3.64 8.29
C THR A 214 -13.39 3.78 9.70
N LYS A 215 -13.93 2.71 10.29
CA LYS A 215 -14.48 2.74 11.67
C LYS A 215 -13.37 2.94 12.72
N GLU A 216 -12.18 2.42 12.42
CA GLU A 216 -11.03 2.48 13.31
C GLU A 216 -10.46 3.89 13.39
N VAL A 217 -10.39 4.59 12.25
CA VAL A 217 -10.02 6.00 12.18
C VAL A 217 -10.94 6.86 13.03
N ASP A 218 -12.26 6.67 12.94
CA ASP A 218 -13.22 7.44 13.72
C ASP A 218 -13.05 7.19 15.24
N ALA A 219 -12.90 5.92 15.64
CA ALA A 219 -12.69 5.55 17.05
C ALA A 219 -11.37 6.12 17.61
N CYS A 220 -10.26 5.93 16.89
CA CYS A 220 -8.95 6.45 17.26
C CYS A 220 -8.91 7.98 17.26
N GLY A 221 -9.59 8.62 16.31
CA GLY A 221 -9.74 10.08 16.27
C GLY A 221 -10.49 10.61 17.49
N MET A 222 -11.62 9.99 17.86
CA MET A 222 -12.35 10.36 19.08
C MET A 222 -11.53 10.15 20.36
N GLN A 223 -10.80 9.05 20.47
CA GLN A 223 -9.97 8.75 21.65
C GLN A 223 -8.78 9.71 21.81
N ASN A 224 -8.26 10.23 20.69
CA ASN A 224 -7.12 11.14 20.66
C ASN A 224 -7.53 12.59 20.34
N ARG A 225 -8.78 12.95 20.63
CA ARG A 225 -9.35 14.27 20.31
C ARG A 225 -8.50 15.44 20.83
N ASN A 226 -7.89 15.28 22.01
CA ASN A 226 -7.01 16.29 22.59
C ASN A 226 -5.78 16.61 21.72
N LEU A 227 -5.29 15.64 20.93
CA LEU A 227 -4.17 15.81 19.99
C LEU A 227 -4.61 16.39 18.65
N ILE A 228 -5.89 16.22 18.30
CA ILE A 228 -6.50 16.77 17.07
C ILE A 228 -6.85 18.25 17.26
N GLU A 229 -7.27 18.64 18.46
CA GLU A 229 -7.62 20.04 18.77
C GLU A 229 -6.39 20.97 18.81
N GLU A 230 -5.17 20.45 19.04
CA GLU A 230 -3.93 21.24 19.02
C GLU A 230 -3.46 21.63 17.61
N ASP A 231 -3.77 20.83 16.57
CA ASP A 231 -3.35 21.07 15.17
C ASP A 231 -4.36 21.96 14.41
N GLY A 232 -5.42 22.44 15.09
CA GLY A 232 -6.42 23.38 14.55
C GLY A 232 -5.99 24.85 14.56
N THR A 233 -4.77 25.14 15.01
CA THR A 233 -4.30 26.51 15.26
C THR A 233 -3.46 27.03 14.11
N ASP A 234 -4.12 27.66 13.12
CA ASP A 234 -3.50 28.79 12.40
C ASP A 234 -4.46 29.60 11.53
N VAL A 235 -5.64 29.07 11.17
CA VAL A 235 -6.60 29.83 10.35
C VAL A 235 -7.21 31.00 11.13
N GLY A 236 -7.48 30.83 12.43
CA GLY A 236 -8.02 31.89 13.29
C GLY A 236 -7.02 33.01 13.57
N LEU A 237 -5.74 32.68 13.72
CA LEU A 237 -4.67 33.66 13.95
C LEU A 237 -4.40 34.48 12.68
N ILE A 238 -4.33 33.83 11.52
CA ILE A 238 -4.15 34.49 10.22
C ILE A 238 -5.37 35.38 9.90
N ALA A 239 -6.60 34.90 10.11
CA ALA A 239 -7.81 35.70 9.91
C ALA A 239 -7.86 36.91 10.86
N GLY A 240 -7.46 36.73 12.12
CA GLY A 240 -7.36 37.82 13.10
C GLY A 240 -6.34 38.89 12.70
N VAL A 241 -5.16 38.48 12.23
CA VAL A 241 -4.10 39.39 11.76
C VAL A 241 -4.53 40.15 10.51
N VAL A 242 -5.16 39.48 9.53
CA VAL A 242 -5.64 40.12 8.29
C VAL A 242 -6.78 41.11 8.59
N CYS A 243 -7.76 40.73 9.42
CA CYS A 243 -8.82 41.65 9.85
C CYS A 243 -8.26 42.83 10.64
N GLY A 244 -7.30 42.60 11.54
CA GLY A 244 -6.64 43.67 12.31
C GLY A 244 -5.91 44.68 11.41
N LEU A 245 -5.16 44.20 10.42
CA LEU A 245 -4.47 45.04 9.44
C LEU A 245 -5.44 45.87 8.60
N LEU A 246 -6.55 45.29 8.14
CA LEU A 246 -7.57 46.02 7.37
C LEU A 246 -8.22 47.13 8.18
N VAL A 247 -8.58 46.86 9.44
CA VAL A 247 -9.16 47.86 10.35
C VAL A 247 -8.16 48.99 10.62
N ALA A 248 -6.88 48.67 10.83
CA ALA A 248 -5.84 49.67 11.04
C ALA A 248 -5.65 50.58 9.81
N ILE A 249 -5.64 50.02 8.60
CA ILE A 249 -5.53 50.79 7.34
C ILE A 249 -6.73 51.73 7.18
N ILE A 250 -7.94 51.24 7.43
CA ILE A 250 -9.17 52.05 7.34
C ILE A 250 -9.13 53.19 8.37
N ALA A 251 -8.71 52.90 9.62
CA ALA A 251 -8.60 53.92 10.66
C ALA A 251 -7.59 55.02 10.27
N VAL A 252 -6.42 54.65 9.75
CA VAL A 252 -5.41 55.61 9.28
C VAL A 252 -5.95 56.45 8.12
N ALA A 253 -6.63 55.83 7.16
CA ALA A 253 -7.24 56.54 6.04
C ALA A 253 -8.32 57.54 6.51
N CYS A 254 -9.17 57.15 7.46
CA CYS A 254 -10.16 58.04 8.07
C CYS A 254 -9.52 59.22 8.79
N VAL A 255 -8.45 59.00 9.56
CA VAL A 255 -7.71 60.06 10.26
C VAL A 255 -7.07 61.04 9.26
N VAL A 256 -6.42 60.54 8.21
CA VAL A 256 -5.80 61.37 7.17
C VAL A 256 -6.87 62.19 6.43
N LEU A 257 -7.99 61.58 6.06
CA LEU A 257 -9.10 62.29 5.41
C LEU A 257 -9.71 63.36 6.33
N PHE A 258 -9.83 63.08 7.64
CA PHE A 258 -10.35 64.04 8.61
C PHE A 258 -9.41 65.25 8.80
N ILE A 259 -8.09 65.00 8.87
CA ILE A 259 -7.07 66.05 8.96
C ILE A 259 -7.05 66.89 7.66
N LYS A 260 -7.11 66.24 6.50
CA LYS A 260 -7.08 66.92 5.19
C LYS A 260 -8.34 67.77 4.96
N LYS A 261 -9.52 67.28 5.39
CA LYS A 261 -10.78 68.03 5.33
C LYS A 261 -10.80 69.22 6.29
N ARG A 262 -10.18 69.10 7.48
CA ARG A 262 -10.02 70.21 8.43
C ARG A 262 -9.01 71.27 7.95
N SER A 263 -7.96 70.84 7.25
CA SER A 263 -6.96 71.74 6.63
C SER A 263 -7.53 72.54 5.45
N GLN A 264 -8.41 71.95 4.62
CA GLN A 264 -9.04 72.68 3.50
C GLN A 264 -10.11 73.70 3.93
N SER A 265 -10.66 73.60 5.14
CA SER A 265 -11.62 74.57 5.68
C SER A 265 -11.00 75.78 6.40
N ARG A 266 -9.67 75.83 6.55
CA ARG A 266 -8.96 76.97 7.16
C ARG A 266 -7.75 77.36 6.31
N GLY A 267 -7.96 78.21 5.30
CA GLY A 267 -6.87 78.98 4.72
C GLY A 267 -7.01 79.33 3.25
N SER A 268 -7.86 80.30 2.92
CA SER A 268 -7.75 81.09 1.68
C SER A 268 -6.87 82.32 1.93
N SER A 269 -5.60 82.25 1.47
CA SER A 269 -4.69 83.31 0.92
C SER A 269 -4.38 84.63 1.67
N PRO A 270 -3.35 85.43 1.25
CA PRO A 270 -2.04 85.15 0.61
C PRO A 270 -0.84 86.01 1.17
N ASN A 271 0.38 85.72 0.70
CA ASN A 271 1.59 86.58 0.52
C ASN A 271 2.90 86.15 1.22
N GLY A 272 3.97 86.07 0.40
CA GLY A 272 5.23 86.77 0.74
C GLY A 272 6.54 85.97 0.80
N ARG A 273 7.18 85.77 -0.36
CA ARG A 273 8.65 85.81 -0.67
C ARG A 273 9.69 85.24 0.31
N GLY A 274 10.56 84.37 -0.23
CA GLY A 274 11.94 84.15 0.24
C GLY A 274 12.67 83.05 -0.55
N SER A 275 13.72 83.43 -1.27
CA SER A 275 14.48 82.71 -2.33
C SER A 275 15.41 81.56 -1.86
N PRO A 276 16.08 80.82 -2.78
CA PRO A 276 16.49 79.42 -2.63
C PRO A 276 17.95 79.24 -2.20
N VAL A 277 18.29 78.03 -1.74
CA VAL A 277 19.69 77.58 -1.63
C VAL A 277 19.82 76.16 -2.20
N GLN A 278 20.50 76.08 -3.35
CA GLN A 278 21.17 74.88 -3.84
C GLN A 278 22.42 74.60 -3.00
N PHE A 279 22.70 73.32 -2.72
CA PHE A 279 24.03 72.68 -2.53
C PHE A 279 23.73 71.20 -2.23
N SER A 280 24.44 70.17 -2.65
CA SER A 280 25.35 69.86 -3.75
C SER A 280 25.51 68.33 -3.68
N GLN A 281 25.77 67.70 -4.82
CA GLN A 281 26.18 66.30 -4.90
C GLN A 281 27.38 65.99 -4.00
N VAL A 282 27.40 64.81 -3.39
CA VAL A 282 28.62 63.98 -3.25
C VAL A 282 28.22 62.52 -3.43
N SER A 283 28.71 61.93 -4.52
CA SER A 283 28.76 60.48 -4.72
C SER A 283 30.02 59.90 -4.06
N THR A 284 29.96 58.58 -3.85
CA THR A 284 31.07 57.62 -3.72
C THR A 284 31.66 57.44 -2.32
N ILE A 285 31.61 56.20 -1.83
CA ILE A 285 32.78 55.31 -1.72
C ILE A 285 32.27 53.86 -1.83
N ALA A 286 32.86 53.13 -2.78
CA ALA A 286 32.83 51.68 -2.89
C ALA A 286 33.71 51.04 -1.81
N ASN A 287 33.47 49.78 -1.47
CA ASN A 287 34.55 48.80 -1.44
C ASN A 287 34.00 47.37 -1.38
N ALA A 288 34.62 46.55 -2.25
CA ALA A 288 34.92 45.12 -2.17
C ALA A 288 34.08 44.20 -1.27
#